data_AF-A0A821BUR7-F1
#
_entry.id   AF-A0A821BUR7-F1
#
_cell.length_a   1.000
_cell.length_b   1.000
_cell.length_c   1.000
_cell.angle_alpha   90.00
_cell.angle_beta   90.00
_cell.angle_gamma   90.00
#
_symmetry.space_group_name_H-M   'P 1'
#
loop_
_entity.id
_entity.type
_entity.pdbx_description
1 polymer ?
#
loop_
_entity_poly.entity_id
_entity_poly.type
_entity_poly.pdbx_seq_one_letter_code
_entity_poly.pdbx_strand_id
1 'polypeptide(L)'
;MGLAIVPKPDPNHPLRRRQNYIELPKIIPFIRSHRMPPIPKVNQQDNKNQLEKPLKNFVEENINKIKNSLPICPRRYVVSDRKGNKFLIDGSGLQKDFIYKKNYGKIPRYLEARKLVHEQSNCNSEDSSMIVLPPEERLSLINNLKDRYEDIFAEYQRLPLRLETISAIMKKTYLTNQLVNIERDIDFLEKHQQIFIVNNYSDINKE
;
A
#
# COMPACT_ATOMS: atom_id res chain seq x y z
N MET A 1 -4.20 71.61 41.99
CA MET A 1 -3.16 72.24 41.15
C MET A 1 -3.83 72.74 39.88
N GLY A 2 -3.97 74.05 39.70
CA GLY A 2 -4.59 74.66 38.51
C GLY A 2 -3.62 74.73 37.32
N LEU A 3 -4.16 74.95 36.12
CA LEU A 3 -3.37 75.09 34.88
C LEU A 3 -2.41 76.29 34.94
N ALA A 4 -1.27 76.16 34.24
CA ALA A 4 -0.20 77.14 34.20
C ALA A 4 -0.67 78.53 33.75
N ILE A 5 -0.23 79.58 34.44
CA ILE A 5 -0.51 80.96 34.07
C ILE A 5 0.28 81.29 32.80
N VAL A 6 -0.36 81.15 31.64
CA VAL A 6 0.21 81.60 30.35
C VAL A 6 0.04 83.11 30.26
N PRO A 7 1.08 83.90 29.94
CA PRO A 7 0.93 85.33 29.73
C PRO A 7 -0.08 85.58 28.61
N LYS A 8 -1.09 86.42 28.90
CA LYS A 8 -2.14 86.74 27.94
C LYS A 8 -1.55 87.61 26.81
N PRO A 9 -2.00 87.43 25.55
CA PRO A 9 -1.52 88.23 24.43
C PRO A 9 -1.81 89.73 24.66
N ASP A 10 -0.87 90.57 24.24
CA ASP A 10 -0.87 92.01 24.49
C ASP A 10 -2.11 92.67 23.85
N PRO A 11 -2.94 93.44 24.60
CA PRO A 11 -4.24 93.91 24.12
C PRO A 11 -4.14 94.92 22.96
N ASN A 12 -2.96 95.51 22.74
CA ASN A 12 -2.70 96.39 21.61
C ASN A 12 -2.50 95.64 20.28
N HIS A 13 -2.47 94.30 20.28
CA HIS A 13 -2.37 93.46 19.08
C HIS A 13 -3.53 92.45 19.01
N PRO A 14 -4.69 92.87 18.49
CA PRO A 14 -5.83 91.97 18.36
C PRO A 14 -5.58 90.89 17.29
N LEU A 15 -6.12 89.71 17.55
CA LEU A 15 -6.07 88.55 16.66
C LEU A 15 -6.72 88.88 15.29
N ARG A 16 -5.94 88.79 14.20
CA ARG A 16 -6.43 89.04 12.83
C ARG A 16 -7.25 87.86 12.29
N ARG A 17 -8.04 88.08 11.23
CA ARG A 17 -8.80 86.99 10.59
C ARG A 17 -7.82 86.06 9.85
N ARG A 18 -7.92 84.74 10.09
CA ARG A 18 -7.10 83.66 9.47
C ARG A 18 -5.61 83.55 9.85
N GLN A 19 -5.12 84.24 10.88
CA GLN A 19 -3.71 84.11 11.34
C GLN A 19 -3.24 82.66 11.58
N ASN A 20 -4.12 81.80 12.10
CA ASN A 20 -3.77 80.41 12.44
C ASN A 20 -4.28 79.40 11.39
N TYR A 21 -4.55 79.85 10.16
CA TYR A 21 -5.01 78.95 9.11
C TYR A 21 -3.83 78.27 8.42
N ILE A 22 -3.95 76.98 8.15
CA ILE A 22 -2.96 76.20 7.42
C ILE A 22 -3.43 76.08 5.97
N GLU A 23 -2.64 76.56 5.01
CA GLU A 23 -2.95 76.40 3.59
C GLU A 23 -2.64 74.97 3.11
N LEU A 24 -3.64 74.32 2.51
CA LEU A 24 -3.47 73.01 1.90
C LEU A 24 -2.86 73.16 0.48
N PRO A 25 -1.89 72.31 0.09
CA PRO A 25 -1.32 72.37 -1.26
C PRO A 25 -2.33 71.91 -2.32
N LYS A 26 -2.15 72.37 -3.56
CA LYS A 26 -3.02 72.04 -4.68
C LYS A 26 -2.89 70.56 -5.07
N ILE A 27 -4.03 69.86 -5.15
CA ILE A 27 -4.12 68.43 -5.44
C ILE A 27 -3.93 68.17 -6.94
N ILE A 28 -3.04 67.25 -7.31
CA ILE A 28 -2.90 66.75 -8.69
C ILE A 28 -3.67 65.41 -8.78
N PRO A 29 -4.55 65.21 -9.78
CA PRO A 29 -5.36 64.00 -9.85
C PRO A 29 -4.52 62.77 -10.19
N PHE A 30 -4.65 61.72 -9.37
CA PHE A 30 -4.02 60.43 -9.60
C PHE A 30 -4.72 59.65 -10.73
N ILE A 31 -4.00 59.33 -11.81
CA ILE A 31 -4.55 58.59 -12.96
C ILE A 31 -4.29 57.10 -12.77
N ARG A 32 -5.35 56.29 -12.64
CA ARG A 32 -5.24 54.82 -12.60
C ARG A 32 -4.92 54.27 -14.00
N SER A 33 -3.89 53.41 -14.08
CA SER A 33 -3.31 52.89 -15.34
C SER A 33 -4.11 51.77 -16.02
N HIS A 34 -5.05 51.11 -15.34
CA HIS A 34 -5.86 50.05 -15.93
C HIS A 34 -7.36 50.36 -15.73
N ARG A 35 -8.08 50.57 -16.84
CA ARG A 35 -9.54 50.71 -16.83
C ARG A 35 -10.17 49.36 -17.17
N MET A 36 -11.20 48.98 -16.42
CA MET A 36 -12.04 47.82 -16.75
C MET A 36 -12.66 48.02 -18.15
N PRO A 37 -12.93 46.94 -18.90
CA PRO A 37 -13.56 47.07 -20.21
C PRO A 37 -14.95 47.72 -20.08
N PRO A 38 -15.37 48.53 -21.06
CA PRO A 38 -16.68 49.17 -21.03
C PRO A 38 -17.78 48.12 -21.14
N ILE A 39 -18.90 48.37 -20.47
CA ILE A 39 -20.08 47.52 -20.51
C ILE A 39 -20.58 47.43 -21.97
N PRO A 40 -20.91 46.23 -22.48
CA PRO A 40 -21.46 46.09 -23.83
C PRO A 40 -22.74 46.92 -23.99
N LYS A 41 -22.87 47.59 -25.15
CA LYS A 41 -24.04 48.41 -25.45
C LYS A 41 -25.25 47.52 -25.71
N VAL A 42 -26.41 47.90 -25.16
CA VAL A 42 -27.69 47.22 -25.39
C VAL A 42 -28.09 47.43 -26.85
N ASN A 43 -28.21 46.34 -27.62
CA ASN A 43 -28.72 46.42 -28.98
C ASN A 43 -30.24 46.70 -28.92
N GLN A 44 -30.68 47.83 -29.45
CA GLN A 44 -32.11 48.19 -29.48
C GLN A 44 -32.97 47.23 -30.33
N GLN A 45 -32.33 46.34 -31.10
CA GLN A 45 -33.00 45.26 -31.83
C GLN A 45 -33.50 44.14 -30.90
N ASP A 46 -32.91 43.98 -29.71
CA ASP A 46 -33.29 42.93 -28.75
C ASP A 46 -34.67 43.19 -28.12
N ASN A 47 -35.13 44.45 -28.13
CA ASN A 47 -36.44 44.87 -27.62
C ASN A 47 -37.59 44.61 -28.60
N LYS A 48 -37.29 44.13 -29.82
CA LYS A 48 -38.30 43.67 -30.79
C LYS A 48 -38.27 42.16 -31.01
N ASN A 49 -37.68 41.42 -30.09
CA ASN A 49 -37.94 39.99 -30.00
C ASN A 49 -39.36 39.84 -29.47
N GLN A 50 -40.31 39.86 -30.40
CA GLN A 50 -41.58 39.17 -30.25
C GLN A 50 -41.26 37.87 -29.53
N LEU A 51 -42.00 37.56 -28.46
CA LEU A 51 -41.95 36.24 -27.85
C LEU A 51 -42.41 35.27 -28.94
N GLU A 52 -41.46 34.84 -29.78
CA GLU A 52 -41.69 33.86 -30.80
C GLU A 52 -42.24 32.67 -30.06
N LYS A 53 -43.48 32.27 -30.42
CA LYS A 53 -44.09 31.09 -29.82
C LYS A 53 -43.05 29.98 -29.94
N PRO A 54 -42.76 29.25 -28.86
CA PRO A 54 -41.75 28.21 -28.93
C PRO A 54 -42.13 27.28 -30.08
N LEU A 55 -41.18 27.08 -31.01
CA LEU A 55 -41.37 26.21 -32.18
C LEU A 55 -41.80 24.78 -31.78
N LYS A 56 -41.53 24.42 -30.53
CA LYS A 56 -41.79 23.14 -29.92
C LYS A 56 -43.00 23.22 -28.97
N ASN A 57 -43.98 22.34 -29.20
CA ASN A 57 -45.10 22.17 -28.28
C ASN A 57 -44.66 21.31 -27.07
N PHE A 58 -44.26 21.95 -25.98
CA PHE A 58 -43.84 21.26 -24.75
C PHE A 58 -44.95 20.39 -24.12
N VAL A 59 -46.23 20.70 -24.36
CA VAL A 59 -47.36 19.93 -23.83
C VAL A 59 -47.42 18.58 -24.54
N GLU A 60 -47.42 18.58 -25.88
CA GLU A 60 -47.38 17.35 -26.68
C GLU A 60 -46.14 16.53 -26.40
N GLU A 61 -44.98 17.17 -26.26
CA GLU A 61 -43.75 16.45 -25.90
C GLU A 61 -43.83 15.81 -24.53
N ASN A 62 -44.38 16.48 -23.53
CA ASN A 62 -44.50 15.93 -22.19
C ASN A 62 -45.49 14.75 -22.18
N ILE A 63 -46.60 14.87 -22.92
CA ILE A 63 -47.55 13.77 -23.12
C ILE A 63 -46.85 12.57 -23.78
N ASN A 64 -46.11 12.80 -24.87
CA ASN A 64 -45.40 11.74 -25.58
C ASN A 64 -44.29 11.13 -24.73
N LYS A 65 -43.55 11.94 -23.95
CA LYS A 65 -42.53 11.45 -23.00
C LYS A 65 -43.15 10.55 -21.94
N ILE A 66 -44.28 10.94 -21.35
CA ILE A 66 -44.96 10.13 -20.33
C ILE A 66 -45.51 8.84 -20.95
N LYS A 67 -46.19 8.94 -22.11
CA LYS A 67 -46.72 7.77 -22.84
C LYS A 67 -45.62 6.78 -23.23
N ASN A 68 -44.46 7.27 -23.64
CA ASN A 68 -43.33 6.45 -24.09
C ASN A 68 -42.37 6.08 -22.95
N SER A 69 -42.53 6.66 -21.76
CA SER A 69 -41.68 6.33 -20.61
C SER A 69 -42.01 4.94 -20.09
N LEU A 70 -40.96 4.18 -19.77
CA LEU A 70 -41.14 2.91 -19.08
C LEU A 70 -41.56 3.18 -17.63
N PRO A 71 -42.50 2.38 -17.08
CA PRO A 71 -42.84 2.48 -15.67
C PRO A 71 -41.61 2.21 -14.81
N ILE A 72 -41.53 2.90 -13.67
CA ILE A 72 -40.46 2.66 -12.69
C ILE A 72 -40.61 1.22 -12.18
N CYS A 73 -39.62 0.37 -12.45
CA CYS A 73 -39.57 -0.95 -11.86
C CYS A 73 -39.37 -0.83 -10.34
N PRO A 74 -40.33 -1.25 -9.49
CA PRO A 74 -40.19 -1.14 -8.06
C PRO A 74 -39.05 -2.05 -7.56
N ARG A 75 -38.23 -1.53 -6.65
CA ARG A 75 -37.26 -2.35 -5.93
C ARG A 75 -37.97 -3.37 -5.06
N ARG A 76 -37.34 -4.53 -4.86
CA ARG A 76 -37.90 -5.60 -4.04
C ARG A 76 -37.62 -5.33 -2.57
N TYR A 77 -38.66 -5.33 -1.75
CA TYR A 77 -38.56 -5.13 -0.30
C TYR A 77 -39.24 -6.27 0.44
N VAL A 78 -38.73 -6.60 1.62
CA VAL A 78 -39.42 -7.45 2.60
C VAL A 78 -39.87 -6.58 3.76
N VAL A 79 -41.07 -6.87 4.26
CA VAL A 79 -41.62 -6.23 5.45
C VAL A 79 -41.27 -7.10 6.65
N SER A 80 -40.48 -6.56 7.59
CA SER A 80 -40.08 -7.27 8.81
C SER A 80 -41.20 -7.27 9.85
N ASP A 81 -41.84 -6.11 10.05
CA ASP A 81 -42.65 -5.86 11.23
C ASP A 81 -44.10 -5.53 10.88
N ARG A 82 -45.01 -5.79 11.82
CA ARG A 82 -46.43 -5.37 11.73
C ARG A 82 -46.61 -3.86 11.56
N LYS A 83 -45.61 -3.07 11.96
CA LYS A 83 -45.56 -1.61 11.77
C LYS A 83 -45.20 -1.17 10.34
N GLY A 84 -44.84 -2.13 9.47
CA GLY A 84 -44.52 -1.84 8.07
C GLY A 84 -43.06 -1.47 7.81
N ASN A 85 -42.14 -1.80 8.72
CA ASN A 85 -40.70 -1.60 8.51
C ASN A 85 -40.23 -2.43 7.31
N LYS A 86 -39.63 -1.77 6.31
CA LYS A 86 -39.19 -2.38 5.05
C LYS A 86 -37.67 -2.37 4.95
N PHE A 87 -37.11 -3.47 4.47
CA PHE A 87 -35.70 -3.54 4.10
C PHE A 87 -35.56 -4.09 2.68
N LEU A 88 -34.49 -3.67 2.00
CA LEU A 88 -34.20 -4.03 0.61
C LEU A 88 -33.76 -5.51 0.55
N ILE A 89 -34.30 -6.28 -0.39
CA ILE A 89 -33.92 -7.69 -0.56
C ILE A 89 -32.52 -7.78 -1.20
N ASP A 90 -32.23 -6.90 -2.15
CA ASP A 90 -30.97 -6.89 -2.89
C ASP A 90 -29.80 -6.65 -1.92
N GLY A 91 -28.85 -7.60 -1.84
CA GLY A 91 -27.69 -7.50 -0.95
C GLY A 91 -27.94 -7.87 0.51
N SER A 92 -29.17 -8.22 0.91
CA SER A 92 -29.49 -8.67 2.29
C SER A 92 -29.05 -10.11 2.60
N GLY A 93 -28.60 -10.87 1.59
CA GLY A 93 -28.29 -12.30 1.73
C GLY A 93 -29.51 -13.23 1.80
N LEU A 94 -30.73 -12.68 1.84
CA LEU A 94 -31.98 -13.46 1.79
C LEU A 94 -32.29 -14.02 0.40
N GLN A 95 -31.71 -13.43 -0.64
CA GLN A 95 -31.82 -13.91 -2.02
C GLN A 95 -30.51 -14.56 -2.48
N LYS A 96 -30.65 -15.62 -3.27
CA LYS A 96 -29.54 -16.35 -3.90
C LYS A 96 -29.01 -15.59 -5.12
N ASP A 97 -28.23 -14.55 -4.88
CA ASP A 97 -27.75 -13.64 -5.94
C ASP A 97 -26.72 -14.29 -6.88
N PHE A 98 -25.89 -15.19 -6.35
CA PHE A 98 -24.74 -15.72 -7.09
C PHE A 98 -24.99 -17.06 -7.80
N ILE A 99 -26.14 -17.71 -7.56
CA ILE A 99 -26.44 -19.03 -8.16
C ILE A 99 -26.66 -18.92 -9.66
N TYR A 100 -27.29 -17.83 -10.12
CA TYR A 100 -27.56 -17.60 -11.54
C TYR A 100 -26.41 -16.88 -12.25
N LYS A 101 -25.24 -16.74 -11.61
CA LYS A 101 -24.07 -16.14 -12.26
C LYS A 101 -23.63 -17.06 -13.41
N LYS A 102 -23.32 -16.47 -14.57
CA LYS A 102 -22.87 -17.21 -15.78
C LYS A 102 -21.66 -18.13 -15.56
N ASN A 103 -20.87 -17.82 -14.54
CA ASN A 103 -19.64 -18.52 -14.18
C ASN A 103 -19.80 -19.33 -12.89
N TYR A 104 -21.02 -19.51 -12.39
CA TYR A 104 -21.28 -20.35 -11.24
C TYR A 104 -20.90 -21.80 -11.57
N GLY A 105 -20.11 -22.43 -10.69
CA GLY A 105 -19.58 -23.78 -10.91
C GLY A 105 -18.48 -23.91 -11.97
N LYS A 106 -18.04 -22.82 -12.62
CA LYS A 106 -16.93 -22.84 -13.58
C LYS A 106 -15.63 -22.44 -12.90
N ILE A 107 -14.53 -23.08 -13.30
CA ILE A 107 -13.18 -22.72 -12.86
C ILE A 107 -12.84 -21.33 -13.43
N PRO A 108 -12.41 -20.37 -12.60
CA PRO A 108 -11.93 -19.10 -13.10
C PRO A 108 -10.67 -19.24 -13.96
N ARG A 109 -10.60 -18.49 -15.07
CA ARG A 109 -9.49 -18.49 -16.03
C ARG A 109 -8.10 -18.30 -15.38
N TYR A 110 -8.01 -17.53 -14.30
CA TYR A 110 -6.73 -17.31 -13.61
C TYR A 110 -6.20 -18.56 -12.90
N LEU A 111 -7.09 -19.46 -12.45
CA LEU A 111 -6.68 -20.73 -11.83
C LEU A 111 -6.11 -21.69 -12.88
N GLU A 112 -6.71 -21.72 -14.08
CA GLU A 112 -6.18 -22.48 -15.21
C GLU A 112 -4.79 -21.99 -15.61
N ALA A 113 -4.61 -20.67 -15.74
CA ALA A 113 -3.31 -20.08 -16.03
C ALA A 113 -2.27 -20.40 -14.94
N ARG A 114 -2.66 -20.35 -13.66
CA ARG A 114 -1.78 -20.68 -12.54
C ARG A 114 -1.35 -22.15 -12.56
N LYS A 115 -2.27 -23.07 -12.93
CA LYS A 115 -1.96 -24.49 -13.04
C LYS A 115 -0.90 -24.74 -14.10
N LEU A 116 -1.04 -24.12 -15.28
CA LEU A 116 -0.06 -24.23 -16.37
C LEU A 116 1.31 -23.72 -15.98
N VAL A 117 1.37 -22.56 -15.30
CA VAL A 117 2.64 -22.02 -14.79
C VAL A 117 3.30 -22.97 -13.80
N HIS A 118 2.52 -23.58 -12.90
CA HIS A 118 3.05 -24.53 -11.93
C HIS A 118 3.56 -25.83 -12.60
N GLU A 119 2.82 -26.35 -13.57
CA GLU A 119 3.24 -27.50 -14.37
C GLU A 119 4.55 -27.20 -15.14
N GLN A 120 4.66 -26.01 -15.75
CA GLN A 120 5.88 -25.57 -16.44
C GLN A 120 7.06 -25.37 -15.50
N SER A 121 6.85 -24.82 -14.31
CA SER A 121 7.93 -24.65 -13.32
C SER A 121 8.46 -25.98 -12.79
N ASN A 122 7.59 -26.98 -12.62
CA ASN A 122 8.02 -28.30 -12.16
C ASN A 122 8.84 -29.05 -13.23
N CYS A 123 8.57 -28.84 -14.52
CA CYS A 123 9.38 -29.40 -15.60
C CYS A 123 10.76 -28.73 -15.74
N ASN A 124 10.88 -27.45 -15.39
CA ASN A 124 12.16 -26.71 -15.46
C ASN A 124 13.00 -26.87 -14.19
N SER A 125 12.47 -27.46 -13.12
CA SER A 125 13.19 -27.74 -11.88
C SER A 125 13.92 -29.09 -11.89
N GLU A 126 14.10 -29.73 -13.05
CA GLU A 126 15.00 -30.88 -13.18
C GLU A 126 16.47 -30.47 -13.41
N ASP A 127 16.75 -29.15 -13.53
CA ASP A 127 18.09 -28.63 -13.85
C ASP A 127 19.03 -28.45 -12.64
N SER A 128 18.58 -28.70 -11.41
CA SER A 128 19.54 -29.03 -10.35
C SER A 128 19.82 -30.52 -10.46
N SER A 129 20.80 -30.90 -11.27
CA SER A 129 21.25 -32.29 -11.42
C SER A 129 21.66 -32.83 -10.04
N MET A 130 20.70 -33.44 -9.35
CA MET A 130 20.90 -34.12 -8.08
C MET A 130 21.57 -35.44 -8.42
N ILE A 131 22.85 -35.53 -8.13
CA ILE A 131 23.60 -36.77 -8.31
C ILE A 131 23.35 -37.64 -7.08
N VAL A 132 22.93 -38.88 -7.31
CA VAL A 132 22.89 -39.89 -6.25
C VAL A 132 24.32 -40.27 -5.92
N LEU A 133 24.73 -40.13 -4.66
CA LEU A 133 26.04 -40.57 -4.20
C LEU A 133 26.16 -42.09 -4.42
N PRO A 134 27.17 -42.56 -5.19
CA PRO A 134 27.41 -43.98 -5.39
C PRO A 134 27.60 -44.72 -4.05
N PRO A 135 27.15 -45.99 -3.95
CA PRO A 135 27.25 -46.74 -2.71
C PRO A 135 28.69 -47.00 -2.27
N GLU A 136 29.62 -47.14 -3.22
CA GLU A 136 31.04 -47.36 -2.95
C GLU A 136 31.68 -46.12 -2.30
N GLU A 137 31.41 -44.93 -2.84
CA GLU A 137 31.88 -43.66 -2.30
C GLU A 137 31.31 -43.40 -0.90
N ARG A 138 30.04 -43.76 -0.67
CA ARG A 138 29.41 -43.69 0.65
C ARG A 138 30.11 -44.59 1.67
N LEU A 139 30.40 -45.84 1.31
CA LEU A 139 31.10 -46.77 2.21
C LEU A 139 32.52 -46.29 2.53
N SER A 140 33.23 -45.78 1.51
CA SER A 140 34.54 -45.15 1.70
C SER A 140 34.46 -43.98 2.68
N LEU A 141 33.45 -43.11 2.55
CA LEU A 141 33.23 -41.98 3.46
C LEU A 141 32.97 -42.44 4.90
N ILE A 142 32.14 -43.48 5.10
CA ILE A 142 31.87 -44.03 6.43
C ILE A 142 33.15 -44.59 7.07
N ASN A 143 33.96 -45.33 6.31
CA ASN A 143 35.22 -45.89 6.82
C ASN A 143 36.19 -44.76 7.22
N ASN A 144 36.33 -43.74 6.38
CA ASN A 144 37.17 -42.58 6.70
C ASN A 144 36.71 -41.84 7.97
N LEU A 145 35.39 -41.75 8.20
CA LEU A 145 34.84 -41.16 9.43
C LEU A 145 35.11 -42.03 10.66
N LYS A 146 35.06 -43.37 10.52
CA LYS A 146 35.38 -44.32 11.58
C LYS A 146 36.86 -44.27 11.95
N ASP A 147 37.76 -44.22 10.98
CA ASP A 147 39.20 -44.07 11.23
C ASP A 147 39.49 -42.76 11.98
N ARG A 148 38.88 -41.66 11.53
CA ARG A 148 39.00 -40.36 12.21
C ARG A 148 38.42 -40.37 13.62
N TYR A 149 37.35 -41.12 13.85
CA TYR A 149 36.78 -41.29 15.19
C TYR A 149 37.79 -41.96 16.11
N GLU A 150 38.42 -43.05 15.67
CA GLU A 150 39.44 -43.76 16.45
C GLU A 150 40.63 -42.86 16.82
N ASP A 151 41.10 -42.04 15.88
CA ASP A 151 42.18 -41.08 16.12
C ASP A 151 41.84 -40.08 17.23
N ILE A 152 40.66 -39.43 17.11
CA ILE A 152 40.20 -38.43 18.09
C ILE A 152 39.89 -39.10 19.43
N PHE A 153 39.37 -40.32 19.40
CA PHE A 153 39.09 -41.09 20.61
C PHE A 153 40.38 -41.48 21.33
N ALA A 154 41.43 -41.86 20.60
CA ALA A 154 42.75 -42.11 21.17
C ALA A 154 43.34 -40.85 21.81
N GLU A 155 43.18 -39.67 21.19
CA GLU A 155 43.57 -38.39 21.79
C GLU A 155 42.77 -38.06 23.06
N TYR A 156 41.46 -38.33 23.04
CA TYR A 156 40.59 -38.15 24.19
C TYR A 156 40.98 -39.06 25.35
N GLN A 157 41.32 -40.32 25.09
CA GLN A 157 41.80 -41.27 26.10
C GLN A 157 43.14 -40.90 26.72
N ARG A 158 44.01 -40.21 25.96
CA ARG A 158 45.30 -39.69 26.47
C ARG A 158 45.14 -38.51 27.43
N LEU A 159 43.94 -37.95 27.59
CA LEU A 159 43.72 -36.86 28.53
C LEU A 159 43.94 -37.32 29.98
N PRO A 160 44.51 -36.44 30.83
CA PRO A 160 44.71 -36.77 32.25
C PRO A 160 43.36 -36.90 32.97
N LEU A 161 43.30 -37.84 33.93
CA LEU A 161 42.09 -38.15 34.69
C LEU A 161 41.52 -36.92 35.43
N ARG A 162 42.41 -36.07 35.97
CA ARG A 162 42.06 -34.85 36.69
C ARG A 162 42.39 -33.63 35.82
N LEU A 163 41.37 -32.84 35.51
CA LEU A 163 41.50 -31.62 34.70
C LEU A 163 41.43 -30.41 35.62
N GLU A 164 42.59 -29.87 35.98
CA GLU A 164 42.67 -28.70 36.87
C GLU A 164 42.72 -27.37 36.12
N THR A 165 43.20 -27.38 34.88
CA THR A 165 43.37 -26.17 34.08
C THR A 165 42.20 -25.96 33.12
N ILE A 166 41.84 -24.69 32.91
CA ILE A 166 40.77 -24.30 31.96
C ILE A 166 41.10 -24.80 30.55
N SER A 167 42.36 -24.74 30.13
CA SER A 167 42.79 -25.24 28.81
C SER A 167 42.57 -26.75 28.64
N ALA A 168 42.79 -27.55 29.68
CA ALA A 168 42.55 -28.99 29.64
C ALA A 168 41.05 -29.31 29.58
N ILE A 169 40.22 -28.53 30.29
CA ILE A 169 38.76 -28.62 30.20
C ILE A 169 38.28 -28.26 28.79
N MET A 170 38.77 -27.15 28.23
CA MET A 170 38.41 -26.71 26.87
C MET A 170 38.83 -27.74 25.80
N LYS A 171 40.01 -28.33 25.94
CA LYS A 171 40.47 -29.41 25.05
C LYS A 171 39.57 -30.64 25.15
N LYS A 172 39.17 -31.04 26.37
CA LYS A 172 38.19 -32.12 26.56
C LYS A 172 36.88 -31.81 25.85
N THR A 173 36.30 -30.63 26.10
CA THR A 173 35.02 -30.24 25.48
C THR A 173 35.09 -30.20 23.96
N TYR A 174 36.21 -29.75 23.41
CA TYR A 174 36.44 -29.76 21.96
C TYR A 174 36.44 -31.18 21.40
N LEU A 175 37.22 -32.09 22.01
CA LEU A 175 37.30 -33.48 21.58
C LEU A 175 35.94 -34.20 21.71
N THR A 176 35.20 -33.97 22.80
CA THR A 176 33.85 -34.57 22.96
C THR A 176 32.89 -34.06 21.89
N ASN A 177 32.91 -32.76 21.59
CA ASN A 177 32.04 -32.21 20.55
C ASN A 177 32.37 -32.78 19.18
N GLN A 178 33.67 -32.95 18.86
CA GLN A 178 34.08 -33.58 17.61
C GLN A 178 33.63 -35.03 17.51
N LEU A 179 33.75 -35.82 18.59
CA LEU A 179 33.25 -37.20 18.63
C LEU A 179 31.74 -37.25 18.37
N VAL A 180 30.96 -36.40 19.06
CA VAL A 180 29.51 -36.32 18.88
C VAL A 180 29.12 -35.89 17.46
N ASN A 181 29.91 -35.02 16.82
CA ASN A 181 29.67 -34.62 15.43
C ASN A 181 29.87 -35.82 14.49
N ILE A 182 31.00 -36.52 14.63
CA ILE A 182 31.32 -37.68 13.79
C ILE A 182 30.32 -38.81 13.99
N GLU A 183 29.89 -39.08 15.22
CA GLU A 183 28.85 -40.08 15.51
C GLU A 183 27.53 -39.75 14.81
N ARG A 184 27.12 -38.47 14.82
CA ARG A 184 25.91 -38.02 14.10
C ARG A 184 26.06 -38.15 12.59
N ASP A 185 27.23 -37.83 12.06
CA ASP A 185 27.49 -37.93 10.62
C ASP A 185 27.51 -39.40 10.16
N ILE A 186 28.11 -40.30 10.93
CA ILE A 186 28.08 -41.76 10.66
C ILE A 186 26.64 -42.28 10.71
N ASP A 187 25.90 -41.96 11.77
CA ASP A 187 24.51 -42.38 11.95
C ASP A 187 23.61 -41.89 10.79
N PHE A 188 23.81 -40.66 10.34
CA PHE A 188 23.12 -40.10 9.17
C PHE A 188 23.41 -40.92 7.90
N LEU A 189 24.69 -41.21 7.62
CA LEU A 189 25.10 -41.96 6.43
C LEU A 189 24.69 -43.45 6.46
N GLU A 190 24.62 -44.05 7.65
CA GLU A 190 24.20 -45.45 7.82
C GLU A 190 22.68 -45.62 7.69
N LYS A 191 21.89 -44.69 8.24
CA LYS A 191 20.41 -44.69 8.14
C LYS A 191 19.91 -44.44 6.72
N HIS A 192 20.58 -43.60 5.94
CA HIS A 192 20.14 -43.21 4.61
C HIS A 192 20.95 -43.93 3.52
N GLN A 193 20.32 -44.89 2.84
CA GLN A 193 20.97 -45.68 1.77
C GLN A 193 21.20 -44.87 0.48
N GLN A 194 20.31 -43.91 0.18
CA GLN A 194 20.40 -43.04 -1.00
C GLN A 194 20.53 -41.60 -0.52
N ILE A 195 21.63 -40.95 -0.93
CA ILE A 195 21.94 -39.56 -0.59
C ILE A 195 22.03 -38.81 -1.91
N PHE A 196 21.28 -37.71 -2.01
CA PHE A 196 21.28 -36.85 -3.18
C PHE A 196 22.19 -35.65 -2.91
N ILE A 197 23.13 -35.42 -3.82
CA ILE A 197 24.07 -34.30 -3.77
C ILE A 197 23.69 -33.32 -4.87
N VAL A 198 23.54 -32.06 -4.49
CA VAL A 198 23.33 -30.96 -5.45
C VAL A 198 24.70 -30.44 -5.88
N ASN A 199 25.01 -30.49 -7.17
CA ASN A 199 26.33 -30.09 -7.71
C ASN A 199 26.65 -28.58 -7.62
N ASN A 200 25.72 -27.76 -7.13
CA ASN A 200 25.91 -26.31 -7.06
C ASN A 200 26.56 -25.89 -5.74
N TYR A 201 27.81 -26.28 -5.52
CA TYR A 201 28.60 -25.86 -4.35
C TYR A 201 29.33 -24.52 -4.53
N SER A 202 29.31 -23.92 -5.72
CA SER A 202 30.00 -22.65 -6.00
C SER A 202 29.23 -21.39 -5.58
N ASP A 203 27.94 -21.49 -5.26
CA ASP A 203 27.07 -20.31 -5.02
C ASP A 203 26.63 -20.12 -3.56
N ILE A 204 26.88 -21.09 -2.66
CA ILE A 204 26.43 -21.03 -1.26
C ILE A 204 27.38 -20.20 -0.37
N ASN A 205 28.64 -20.01 -0.78
CA ASN A 205 29.64 -19.25 0.01
C ASN A 205 29.91 -17.83 -0.52
N LYS A 206 28.94 -17.22 -1.22
CA LYS A 206 29.06 -15.86 -1.81
C LYS A 206 28.20 -14.78 -1.14
N GLU A 207 27.63 -15.05 0.03
CA GLU A 207 27.03 -14.01 0.89
C GLU A 207 27.92 -13.66 2.08
#